data_AF-A0A1Y3BD14-F1
#
_entry.id   AF-A0A1Y3BD14-F1
#
_cell.length_a   1.000
_cell.length_b   1.000
_cell.length_c   1.000
_cell.angle_alpha   90.00
_cell.angle_beta   90.00
_cell.angle_gamma   90.00
#
_symmetry.space_group_name_H-M   'P 1'
#
loop_
_entity.id
_entity.type
_entity.pdbx_description
1 polymer ?
#
loop_
_entity_poly.entity_id
_entity_poly.type
_entity_poly.pdbx_seq_one_letter_code
_entity_poly.pdbx_strand_id
1 'polypeptide(L)'
;GLNQSSEISKRKSLALSDLKTDFRRGSYASSSNNETIDNVSLRSSEVSLSEWDEFDSYIEFLLKSIDTVCLAEQHFCNKFFDLDNQNISIPSTPTMTNKSSPSETDISNHSSNVSEQSTNQSKKQDKLRSILAELFKSFENEFISFISHYDKIDGLYSIYFLVRLTNHVLNAQDAGSFLSKAYGNILIQVKRNFDRYMQSIQTEIEEAKDPKRTKIGVLSFVKRFENFAKQTENIIKYGQRRTDIDRWYCILLEKIFHSISRIAKEHQRIYKTPAQIIEIENYHYLQIMLSSLKIACLNNEKKVAKDYYNNALKEYVNINFRRPLEKLNKFFEGVQQKVKQGIKEEEIGYQLAFSKQELRR
;
A
#
# COMPACT_ATOMS: atom_id res chain seq x y z
N GLY A 1 -54.09 38.52 -42.91
CA GLY A 1 -55.28 39.21 -42.36
C GLY A 1 -54.95 39.72 -40.97
N LEU A 2 -55.66 40.74 -40.50
CA LEU A 2 -55.46 41.35 -39.17
C LEU A 2 -56.33 40.66 -38.11
N ASN A 3 -55.82 40.62 -36.87
CA ASN A 3 -56.49 40.73 -35.56
C ASN A 3 -55.37 40.56 -34.49
N GLN A 4 -55.17 41.39 -33.46
CA GLN A 4 -56.08 41.87 -32.39
C GLN A 4 -56.63 40.72 -31.54
N SER A 5 -56.49 40.62 -30.21
CA SER A 5 -55.84 41.44 -29.17
C SER A 5 -55.36 40.48 -28.02
N SER A 6 -54.93 40.83 -26.80
CA SER A 6 -55.06 42.05 -25.99
C SER A 6 -53.95 42.25 -24.93
N GLU A 7 -54.24 43.10 -23.94
CA GLU A 7 -53.37 43.75 -22.96
C GLU A 7 -52.98 42.96 -21.67
N ILE A 8 -51.76 43.25 -21.19
CA ILE A 8 -51.37 43.76 -19.85
C ILE A 8 -51.72 42.96 -18.57
N SER A 9 -50.66 42.63 -17.82
CA SER A 9 -50.57 42.90 -16.37
C SER A 9 -49.13 43.21 -15.96
N LYS A 10 -48.92 44.13 -15.00
CA LYS A 10 -47.61 44.75 -14.72
C LYS A 10 -47.49 45.21 -13.26
N ARG A 11 -46.28 45.09 -12.68
CA ARG A 11 -45.81 45.64 -11.38
C ARG A 11 -46.29 44.96 -10.08
N LYS A 12 -45.34 44.33 -9.35
CA LYS A 12 -44.72 44.77 -8.07
C LYS A 12 -43.76 43.64 -7.63
N SER A 13 -42.45 43.78 -7.40
CA SER A 13 -41.59 44.79 -6.78
C SER A 13 -41.70 44.91 -5.26
N LEU A 14 -40.81 44.23 -4.52
CA LEU A 14 -39.97 44.78 -3.43
C LEU A 14 -38.97 43.73 -2.93
N ALA A 15 -38.02 44.13 -2.08
CA ALA A 15 -36.86 43.34 -1.67
C ALA A 15 -36.62 43.35 -0.15
N LEU A 16 -35.99 42.27 0.35
CA LEU A 16 -35.35 42.10 1.67
C LEU A 16 -34.50 40.81 1.53
N SER A 17 -33.18 40.81 1.36
CA SER A 17 -32.04 41.31 2.16
C SER A 17 -31.58 40.35 3.28
N ASP A 18 -30.27 40.06 3.26
CA ASP A 18 -29.42 39.49 4.32
C ASP A 18 -29.73 38.06 4.87
N LEU A 19 -28.80 37.13 4.59
CA LEU A 19 -27.69 36.92 5.53
C LEU A 19 -26.41 36.47 4.81
N LYS A 20 -25.23 36.74 5.41
CA LYS A 20 -23.89 36.53 4.81
C LYS A 20 -23.14 35.39 5.47
N THR A 21 -22.14 34.83 4.78
CA THR A 21 -20.81 34.58 5.37
C THR A 21 -19.74 34.37 4.29
N ASP A 22 -19.04 35.44 3.91
CA ASP A 22 -17.86 35.36 3.03
C ASP A 22 -16.63 34.83 3.77
N PHE A 23 -16.12 33.65 3.40
CA PHE A 23 -14.78 33.22 3.83
C PHE A 23 -13.72 33.74 2.87
N ARG A 24 -13.12 34.89 3.23
CA ARG A 24 -12.05 35.55 2.45
C ARG A 24 -10.81 34.64 2.31
N ARG A 25 -10.45 34.34 1.06
CA ARG A 25 -9.16 33.72 0.71
C ARG A 25 -8.05 34.76 0.78
N GLY A 26 -7.31 34.78 1.91
CA GLY A 26 -6.18 35.70 2.11
C GLY A 26 -4.93 35.27 1.32
N SER A 27 -4.32 36.20 0.60
CA SER A 27 -3.06 35.99 -0.13
C SER A 27 -1.85 36.28 0.76
N TYR A 28 -0.76 35.51 0.58
CA TYR A 28 0.56 35.84 1.11
C TYR A 28 1.62 35.74 0.01
N ALA A 29 2.31 36.85 -0.24
CA ALA A 29 3.70 36.82 -0.71
C ALA A 29 4.62 36.60 0.53
N SER A 30 5.93 36.35 0.44
CA SER A 30 6.86 36.53 -0.68
C SER A 30 8.13 35.65 -0.48
N SER A 31 9.11 35.85 -1.37
CA SER A 31 10.54 35.52 -1.27
C SER A 31 11.02 34.20 -1.85
N SER A 32 11.85 34.33 -2.89
CA SER A 32 12.78 33.32 -3.38
C SER A 32 13.82 32.96 -2.30
N ASN A 33 14.26 31.69 -2.26
CA ASN A 33 15.66 31.30 -2.50
C ASN A 33 15.88 29.78 -2.34
N ASN A 34 16.45 29.16 -3.38
CA ASN A 34 17.23 27.90 -3.38
C ASN A 34 16.64 26.65 -2.68
N GLU A 35 15.74 25.93 -3.37
CA GLU A 35 15.48 24.49 -3.13
C GLU A 35 15.82 23.67 -4.40
N THR A 36 17.04 23.11 -4.46
CA THR A 36 17.55 22.34 -5.61
C THR A 36 17.61 20.83 -5.37
N ILE A 37 16.85 20.30 -4.39
CA ILE A 37 16.85 18.87 -4.03
C ILE A 37 15.43 18.25 -4.10
N ASP A 38 14.40 18.94 -3.58
CA ASP A 38 13.04 18.36 -3.47
C ASP A 38 12.25 18.30 -4.80
N ASN A 39 12.76 18.89 -5.88
CA ASN A 39 12.07 18.98 -7.19
C ASN A 39 11.90 17.64 -7.94
N VAL A 40 12.67 16.59 -7.59
CA VAL A 40 12.57 15.28 -8.24
C VAL A 40 11.30 14.53 -7.83
N SER A 41 10.88 14.65 -6.56
CA SER A 41 9.77 13.86 -6.02
C SER A 41 8.39 14.35 -6.48
N LEU A 42 8.21 15.66 -6.67
CA LEU A 42 6.91 16.28 -6.93
C LEU A 42 6.49 16.36 -8.41
N ARG A 43 7.40 16.14 -9.36
CA ARG A 43 7.06 16.00 -10.80
C ARG A 43 6.74 14.56 -11.20
N SER A 44 7.06 13.57 -10.36
CA SER A 44 6.94 12.15 -10.69
C SER A 44 5.51 11.61 -10.62
N SER A 45 4.64 12.15 -9.76
CA SER A 45 3.37 11.49 -9.36
C SER A 45 2.30 11.37 -10.44
N GLU A 46 2.29 12.23 -11.46
CA GLU A 46 1.33 12.14 -12.58
C GLU A 46 1.93 11.53 -13.85
N VAL A 47 3.25 11.65 -14.06
CA VAL A 47 3.96 11.03 -15.18
C VAL A 47 4.13 9.52 -14.95
N SER A 48 4.51 9.12 -13.75
CA SER A 48 4.88 7.72 -13.46
C SER A 48 3.75 6.73 -13.55
N LEU A 49 2.48 7.12 -13.34
CA LEU A 49 1.35 6.18 -13.45
C LEU A 49 1.27 5.54 -14.85
N SER A 50 1.62 6.28 -15.91
CA SER A 50 1.68 5.73 -17.26
C SER A 50 2.85 4.75 -17.43
N GLU A 51 4.02 5.07 -16.88
CA GLU A 51 5.23 4.22 -16.91
C GLU A 51 4.98 2.89 -16.16
N TRP A 52 4.23 2.95 -15.06
CA TRP A 52 3.83 1.80 -14.25
C TRP A 52 2.78 0.91 -14.93
N ASP A 53 1.72 1.50 -15.52
CA ASP A 53 0.71 0.74 -16.27
C ASP A 53 1.29 0.12 -17.56
N GLU A 54 2.28 0.78 -18.20
CA GLU A 54 3.06 0.23 -19.31
C GLU A 54 3.94 -0.94 -18.86
N PHE A 55 4.65 -0.82 -17.73
CA PHE A 55 5.45 -1.92 -17.18
C PHE A 55 4.59 -3.14 -16.80
N ASP A 56 3.44 -2.95 -16.18
CA ASP A 56 2.51 -4.03 -15.82
C ASP A 56 1.99 -4.76 -17.09
N SER A 57 1.71 -4.00 -18.14
CA SER A 57 1.35 -4.53 -19.46
C SER A 57 2.50 -5.31 -20.11
N TYR A 58 3.74 -4.83 -19.97
CA TYR A 58 4.94 -5.52 -20.46
C TYR A 58 5.20 -6.85 -19.72
N ILE A 59 5.06 -6.89 -18.39
CA ILE A 59 5.21 -8.13 -17.61
C ILE A 59 4.13 -9.16 -17.94
N GLU A 60 2.88 -8.74 -18.09
CA GLU A 60 1.79 -9.61 -18.55
C GLU A 60 2.07 -10.18 -19.95
N PHE A 61 2.60 -9.37 -20.87
CA PHE A 61 2.99 -9.81 -22.21
C PHE A 61 4.18 -10.77 -22.19
N LEU A 62 5.20 -10.49 -21.37
CA LEU A 62 6.38 -11.34 -21.18
C LEU A 62 5.99 -12.72 -20.66
N LEU A 63 5.18 -12.79 -19.59
CA LEU A 63 4.72 -14.05 -19.01
C LEU A 63 3.86 -14.85 -20.00
N LYS A 64 2.91 -14.22 -20.71
CA LYS A 64 2.12 -14.88 -21.77
C LYS A 64 2.98 -15.40 -22.92
N SER A 65 4.05 -14.69 -23.28
CA SER A 65 4.98 -15.12 -24.32
C SER A 65 5.77 -16.35 -23.87
N ILE A 66 6.24 -16.38 -22.62
CA ILE A 66 6.91 -17.53 -22.01
C ILE A 66 5.95 -18.73 -21.92
N ASP A 67 4.73 -18.53 -21.39
CA ASP A 67 3.69 -19.58 -21.33
C ASP A 67 3.46 -20.21 -22.71
N THR A 68 3.29 -19.37 -23.73
CA THR A 68 3.03 -19.82 -25.12
C THR A 68 4.20 -20.64 -25.67
N VAL A 69 5.45 -20.18 -25.49
CA VAL A 69 6.65 -20.89 -25.98
C VAL A 69 6.89 -22.20 -25.22
N CYS A 70 6.81 -22.19 -23.89
CA CYS A 70 7.01 -23.39 -23.08
C CYS A 70 5.92 -24.43 -23.29
N LEU A 71 4.65 -24.03 -23.49
CA LEU A 71 3.57 -24.94 -23.85
C LEU A 71 3.74 -25.51 -25.26
N ALA A 72 4.14 -24.69 -26.24
CA ALA A 72 4.43 -25.16 -27.59
C ALA A 72 5.56 -26.19 -27.61
N GLU A 73 6.65 -25.94 -26.86
CA GLU A 73 7.76 -26.87 -26.71
C GLU A 73 7.36 -28.15 -25.95
N GLN A 74 6.52 -28.04 -24.91
CA GLN A 74 5.95 -29.20 -24.21
C GLN A 74 5.09 -30.07 -25.15
N HIS A 75 4.29 -29.46 -26.02
CA HIS A 75 3.52 -30.18 -27.05
C HIS A 75 4.42 -30.79 -28.13
N PHE A 76 5.48 -30.10 -28.56
CA PHE A 76 6.47 -30.64 -29.49
C PHE A 76 7.18 -31.85 -28.89
N CYS A 77 7.73 -31.74 -27.68
CA CYS A 77 8.40 -32.84 -26.98
C CYS A 77 7.49 -34.07 -26.81
N ASN A 78 6.24 -33.90 -26.38
CA ASN A 78 5.28 -35.00 -26.27
C ASN A 78 5.08 -35.74 -27.59
N LYS A 79 4.87 -34.99 -28.69
CA LYS A 79 4.64 -35.54 -30.03
C LYS A 79 5.90 -36.14 -30.66
N PHE A 80 7.07 -35.52 -30.47
CA PHE A 80 8.33 -35.92 -31.10
C PHE A 80 8.94 -37.18 -30.47
N PHE A 81 8.91 -37.29 -29.14
CA PHE A 81 9.31 -38.52 -28.44
C PHE A 81 8.20 -39.57 -28.37
N ASP A 82 7.05 -39.28 -29.00
CA ASP A 82 5.84 -40.08 -29.07
C ASP A 82 5.37 -40.58 -27.68
N LEU A 83 5.49 -39.71 -26.66
CA LEU A 83 5.29 -40.09 -25.27
C LEU A 83 3.87 -40.62 -25.00
N ASP A 84 2.91 -40.33 -25.86
CA ASP A 84 1.59 -40.93 -25.85
C ASP A 84 1.61 -42.39 -26.37
N ASN A 85 2.16 -42.65 -27.57
CA ASN A 85 2.05 -43.95 -28.27
C ASN A 85 3.25 -44.92 -28.13
N GLN A 86 4.18 -44.71 -27.18
CA GLN A 86 5.27 -45.65 -26.86
C GLN A 86 4.80 -47.03 -26.31
N ASN A 87 4.11 -47.80 -27.15
CA ASN A 87 4.00 -49.26 -27.14
C ASN A 87 5.05 -49.88 -28.09
N ILE A 88 6.18 -49.19 -28.32
CA ILE A 88 7.27 -49.69 -29.17
C ILE A 88 8.03 -50.77 -28.41
N SER A 89 7.54 -52.00 -28.52
CA SER A 89 8.28 -53.21 -28.17
C SER A 89 9.61 -53.18 -28.91
N ILE A 90 10.72 -53.14 -28.15
CA ILE A 90 12.07 -53.23 -28.72
C ILE A 90 12.18 -54.54 -29.51
N PRO A 91 12.63 -54.52 -30.78
CA PRO A 91 12.86 -55.75 -31.54
C PRO A 91 14.05 -56.53 -30.97
N SER A 92 13.78 -57.40 -29.99
CA SER A 92 14.77 -58.32 -29.44
C SER A 92 15.36 -59.19 -30.54
N THR A 93 16.69 -59.20 -30.65
CA THR A 93 17.42 -59.98 -31.67
C THR A 93 17.11 -61.48 -31.56
N PRO A 94 16.91 -62.19 -32.69
CA PRO A 94 16.48 -63.59 -32.67
C PRO A 94 17.65 -64.55 -32.36
N THR A 95 17.93 -64.76 -31.08
CA THR A 95 18.89 -65.77 -30.62
C THR A 95 18.25 -67.16 -30.65
N MET A 96 18.71 -68.03 -31.54
CA MET A 96 18.20 -69.40 -31.70
C MET A 96 18.91 -70.40 -30.77
N THR A 97 18.20 -70.95 -29.77
CA THR A 97 18.55 -72.22 -29.10
C THR A 97 17.29 -73.02 -28.73
N ASN A 98 17.44 -74.34 -28.56
CA ASN A 98 16.32 -75.31 -28.53
C ASN A 98 16.07 -75.91 -27.13
N LYS A 99 14.78 -75.93 -26.72
CA LYS A 99 14.12 -76.95 -25.86
C LYS A 99 14.67 -77.07 -24.40
N SER A 100 13.93 -77.60 -23.41
CA SER A 100 12.80 -78.54 -23.46
C SER A 100 11.83 -78.47 -22.26
N SER A 101 10.53 -78.62 -22.57
CA SER A 101 9.51 -79.33 -21.75
C SER A 101 8.98 -78.69 -20.45
N PRO A 102 7.77 -79.08 -19.96
CA PRO A 102 6.91 -78.17 -19.19
C PRO A 102 6.49 -78.65 -17.80
N SER A 103 5.86 -77.76 -17.06
CA SER A 103 4.97 -78.06 -15.92
C SER A 103 3.84 -77.04 -15.87
N GLU A 104 2.60 -77.50 -15.68
CA GLU A 104 1.39 -76.68 -15.67
C GLU A 104 1.16 -76.04 -14.28
N THR A 105 0.61 -74.83 -14.25
CA THR A 105 -0.45 -74.47 -13.27
C THR A 105 -1.13 -73.15 -13.68
N ASP A 106 -2.45 -73.16 -13.74
CA ASP A 106 -3.25 -71.94 -13.82
C ASP A 106 -3.16 -71.12 -12.53
N ILE A 107 -3.37 -69.80 -12.64
CA ILE A 107 -4.41 -69.08 -11.90
C ILE A 107 -4.60 -67.69 -12.51
N SER A 108 -5.85 -67.28 -12.69
CA SER A 108 -6.23 -65.99 -13.24
C SER A 108 -5.99 -64.84 -12.25
N ASN A 109 -5.45 -63.73 -12.74
CA ASN A 109 -5.23 -62.52 -11.92
C ASN A 109 -5.54 -61.25 -12.73
N HIS A 110 -6.82 -60.86 -12.74
CA HIS A 110 -7.34 -59.78 -13.60
C HIS A 110 -7.76 -58.56 -12.76
N SER A 111 -6.81 -57.89 -12.09
CA SER A 111 -7.12 -56.79 -11.16
C SER A 111 -6.05 -55.67 -11.00
N SER A 112 -4.91 -55.71 -11.71
CA SER A 112 -3.76 -54.81 -11.45
C SER A 112 -3.59 -53.61 -12.39
N ASN A 113 -4.32 -53.52 -13.51
CA ASN A 113 -3.99 -52.57 -14.60
C ASN A 113 -4.05 -51.07 -14.21
N VAL A 114 -4.87 -50.68 -13.22
CA VAL A 114 -5.11 -49.26 -12.89
C VAL A 114 -3.92 -48.60 -12.17
N SER A 115 -3.25 -49.32 -11.28
CA SER A 115 -2.07 -48.82 -10.55
C SER A 115 -0.83 -48.73 -11.44
N GLU A 116 -0.66 -49.66 -12.37
CA GLU A 116 0.44 -49.65 -13.34
C GLU A 116 0.27 -48.55 -14.39
N GLN A 117 -0.94 -48.31 -14.90
CA GLN A 117 -1.21 -47.18 -15.79
C GLN A 117 -0.93 -45.83 -15.11
N SER A 118 -1.38 -45.67 -13.87
CA SER A 118 -1.14 -44.45 -13.07
C SER A 118 0.36 -44.17 -12.85
N THR A 119 1.12 -45.19 -12.45
CA THR A 119 2.57 -45.04 -12.21
C THR A 119 3.37 -44.85 -13.51
N ASN A 120 2.94 -45.43 -14.63
CA ASN A 120 3.60 -45.23 -15.92
C ASN A 120 3.29 -43.86 -16.54
N GLN A 121 2.09 -43.29 -16.34
CA GLN A 121 1.80 -41.90 -16.69
C GLN A 121 2.67 -40.90 -15.90
N SER A 122 2.86 -41.13 -14.59
CA SER A 122 3.76 -40.31 -13.77
C SER A 122 5.20 -40.30 -14.32
N LYS A 123 5.76 -41.48 -14.61
CA LYS A 123 7.11 -41.62 -15.21
C LYS A 123 7.24 -40.92 -16.57
N LYS A 124 6.19 -40.93 -17.41
CA LYS A 124 6.16 -40.19 -18.68
C LYS A 124 6.27 -38.67 -18.45
N GLN A 125 5.47 -38.13 -17.52
CA GLN A 125 5.54 -36.71 -17.17
C GLN A 125 6.90 -36.31 -16.57
N ASP A 126 7.51 -37.15 -15.74
CA ASP A 126 8.83 -36.83 -15.16
C ASP A 126 9.96 -36.87 -16.19
N LYS A 127 9.89 -37.76 -17.19
CA LYS A 127 10.82 -37.71 -18.34
C LYS A 127 10.63 -36.43 -19.17
N LEU A 128 9.39 -36.01 -19.44
CA LEU A 128 9.07 -34.76 -20.13
C LEU A 128 9.59 -33.53 -19.36
N ARG A 129 9.34 -33.47 -18.04
CA ARG A 129 9.86 -32.43 -17.14
C ARG A 129 11.38 -32.35 -17.18
N SER A 130 12.09 -33.48 -17.23
CA SER A 130 13.55 -33.53 -17.32
C SER A 130 14.07 -32.98 -18.66
N ILE A 131 13.43 -33.30 -19.78
CA ILE A 131 13.78 -32.76 -21.10
C ILE A 131 13.57 -31.23 -21.15
N LEU A 132 12.42 -30.76 -20.67
CA LEU A 132 12.12 -29.32 -20.61
C LEU A 132 13.07 -28.59 -19.64
N ALA A 133 13.47 -29.22 -18.53
CA ALA A 133 14.41 -28.64 -17.58
C ALA A 133 15.83 -28.49 -18.15
N GLU A 134 16.30 -29.39 -19.02
CA GLU A 134 17.58 -29.24 -19.70
C GLU A 134 17.51 -28.19 -20.83
N LEU A 135 16.41 -28.16 -21.58
CA LEU A 135 16.18 -27.20 -22.67
C LEU A 135 16.06 -25.76 -22.14
N PHE A 136 15.35 -25.56 -21.03
CA PHE A 136 15.14 -24.27 -20.37
C PHE A 136 16.03 -24.06 -19.13
N LYS A 137 17.17 -24.76 -18.99
CA LYS A 137 18.00 -24.76 -17.75
C LYS A 137 18.50 -23.40 -17.27
N SER A 138 18.62 -22.41 -18.15
CA SER A 138 18.98 -21.03 -17.79
C SER A 138 17.78 -20.18 -17.36
N PHE A 139 16.54 -20.57 -17.72
CA PHE A 139 15.34 -19.74 -17.59
C PHE A 139 15.12 -19.21 -16.16
N GLU A 140 15.16 -20.09 -15.16
CA GLU A 140 14.94 -19.69 -13.76
C GLU A 140 16.00 -18.67 -13.29
N ASN A 141 17.27 -18.87 -13.66
CA ASN A 141 18.37 -17.99 -13.28
C ASN A 141 18.30 -16.63 -13.99
N GLU A 142 18.02 -16.62 -15.30
CA GLU A 142 17.87 -15.37 -16.07
C GLU A 142 16.63 -14.58 -15.63
N PHE A 143 15.51 -15.23 -15.33
CA PHE A 143 14.31 -14.56 -14.85
C PHE A 143 14.50 -14.01 -13.43
N ILE A 144 15.22 -14.72 -12.55
CA ILE A 144 15.65 -14.20 -11.24
C ILE A 144 16.62 -13.02 -11.39
N SER A 145 17.55 -13.07 -12.37
CA SER A 145 18.46 -11.97 -12.70
C SER A 145 17.70 -10.72 -13.15
N PHE A 146 16.72 -10.89 -14.05
CA PHE A 146 15.82 -9.84 -14.53
C PHE A 146 15.02 -9.19 -13.39
N ILE A 147 14.37 -9.98 -12.52
CA ILE A 147 13.71 -9.46 -11.31
C ILE A 147 14.71 -8.70 -10.42
N SER A 148 15.91 -9.25 -10.24
CA SER A 148 16.97 -8.66 -9.39
C SER A 148 17.66 -7.44 -10.01
N HIS A 149 17.35 -7.09 -11.25
CA HIS A 149 17.68 -5.80 -11.86
C HIS A 149 16.65 -4.76 -11.44
N TYR A 150 15.36 -5.04 -11.66
CA TYR A 150 14.27 -4.13 -11.30
C TYR A 150 14.14 -3.88 -9.78
N ASP A 151 14.35 -4.91 -8.94
CA ASP A 151 14.41 -4.81 -7.46
C ASP A 151 15.46 -3.81 -6.94
N LYS A 152 16.47 -3.47 -7.77
CA LYS A 152 17.51 -2.45 -7.46
C LYS A 152 17.17 -1.06 -7.99
N ILE A 153 16.19 -0.95 -8.89
CA ILE A 153 15.70 0.35 -9.41
C ILE A 153 14.63 0.89 -8.46
N ASP A 154 13.62 0.08 -8.16
CA ASP A 154 12.61 0.37 -7.13
C ASP A 154 12.07 -0.96 -6.56
N GLY A 155 11.94 -1.05 -5.24
CA GLY A 155 11.30 -2.21 -4.63
C GLY A 155 9.80 -2.32 -4.96
N LEU A 156 9.16 -1.26 -5.48
CA LEU A 156 7.77 -1.31 -5.97
C LEU A 156 7.59 -2.36 -7.09
N TYR A 157 8.61 -2.58 -7.93
CA TYR A 157 8.61 -3.62 -8.96
C TYR A 157 8.33 -5.02 -8.39
N SER A 158 8.77 -5.30 -7.14
CA SER A 158 8.48 -6.57 -6.46
C SER A 158 6.98 -6.83 -6.28
N ILE A 159 6.15 -5.79 -6.15
CA ILE A 159 4.69 -5.93 -6.00
C ILE A 159 4.05 -6.35 -7.33
N TYR A 160 4.45 -5.74 -8.45
CA TYR A 160 4.01 -6.13 -9.80
C TYR A 160 4.35 -7.59 -10.08
N PHE A 161 5.61 -7.99 -9.87
CA PHE A 161 6.03 -9.39 -10.02
C PHE A 161 5.22 -10.31 -9.08
N LEU A 162 4.99 -9.93 -7.83
CA LEU A 162 4.26 -10.76 -6.86
C LEU A 162 2.82 -11.01 -7.31
N VAL A 163 2.13 -9.98 -7.79
CA VAL A 163 0.73 -10.09 -8.28
C VAL A 163 0.67 -10.89 -9.57
N ARG A 164 1.46 -10.53 -10.59
CA ARG A 164 1.44 -11.17 -11.91
C ARG A 164 1.85 -12.64 -11.85
N LEU A 165 2.99 -12.97 -11.23
CA LEU A 165 3.44 -14.36 -11.10
C LEU A 165 2.53 -15.21 -10.21
N THR A 166 1.94 -14.65 -9.14
CA THR A 166 0.91 -15.39 -8.37
C THR A 166 -0.26 -15.76 -9.28
N ASN A 167 -0.77 -14.81 -10.08
CA ASN A 167 -1.90 -15.08 -10.98
C ASN A 167 -1.55 -16.14 -12.05
N HIS A 168 -0.36 -16.11 -12.65
CA HIS A 168 0.08 -17.16 -13.59
C HIS A 168 0.22 -18.54 -12.91
N VAL A 169 0.83 -18.61 -11.72
CA VAL A 169 0.96 -19.88 -10.97
C VAL A 169 -0.39 -20.46 -10.56
N LEU A 170 -1.35 -19.63 -10.13
CA LEU A 170 -2.69 -20.09 -9.73
C LEU A 170 -3.59 -20.48 -10.92
N ASN A 171 -3.37 -19.92 -12.10
CA ASN A 171 -4.15 -20.21 -13.31
C ASN A 171 -3.56 -21.35 -14.16
N ALA A 172 -2.38 -21.88 -13.80
CA ALA A 172 -1.71 -22.95 -14.55
C ALA A 172 -2.49 -24.28 -14.48
N GLN A 173 -2.90 -24.80 -15.64
CA GLN A 173 -3.75 -26.00 -15.74
C GLN A 173 -3.07 -27.29 -15.26
N ASP A 174 -1.74 -27.40 -15.38
CA ASP A 174 -0.93 -28.45 -14.76
C ASP A 174 -0.01 -27.82 -13.70
N ALA A 175 -0.45 -27.84 -12.43
CA ALA A 175 0.34 -27.40 -11.29
C ALA A 175 1.65 -28.21 -11.09
N GLY A 176 1.75 -29.40 -11.69
CA GLY A 176 2.96 -30.22 -11.70
C GLY A 176 3.92 -29.93 -12.84
N SER A 177 3.57 -29.06 -13.81
CA SER A 177 4.36 -28.81 -15.02
C SER A 177 5.76 -28.27 -14.74
N PHE A 178 6.65 -28.31 -15.73
CA PHE A 178 7.96 -27.66 -15.64
C PHE A 178 7.82 -26.16 -15.31
N LEU A 179 6.95 -25.44 -16.04
CA LEU A 179 6.79 -24.00 -15.90
C LEU A 179 6.15 -23.62 -14.56
N SER A 180 5.17 -24.39 -14.09
CA SER A 180 4.54 -24.20 -12.77
C SER A 180 5.57 -24.33 -11.64
N LYS A 181 6.53 -25.25 -11.75
CA LYS A 181 7.64 -25.40 -10.79
C LYS A 181 8.63 -24.24 -10.89
N ALA A 182 9.04 -23.86 -12.09
CA ALA A 182 9.95 -22.73 -12.31
C ALA A 182 9.37 -21.41 -11.78
N TYR A 183 8.13 -21.06 -12.14
CA TYR A 183 7.45 -19.90 -11.58
C TYR A 183 7.24 -20.00 -10.06
N GLY A 184 7.01 -21.21 -9.52
CA GLY A 184 6.95 -21.43 -8.08
C GLY A 184 8.27 -21.05 -7.37
N ASN A 185 9.41 -21.49 -7.90
CA ASN A 185 10.74 -21.13 -7.40
C ASN A 185 11.00 -19.62 -7.50
N ILE A 186 10.71 -19.03 -8.67
CA ILE A 186 10.85 -17.59 -8.93
C ILE A 186 9.99 -16.78 -7.94
N LEU A 187 8.74 -17.20 -7.70
CA LEU A 187 7.80 -16.53 -6.80
C LEU A 187 8.26 -16.52 -5.34
N ILE A 188 9.04 -17.52 -4.89
CA ILE A 188 9.70 -17.50 -3.57
C ILE A 188 10.70 -16.33 -3.49
N GLN A 189 11.49 -16.11 -4.55
CA GLN A 189 12.46 -15.01 -4.57
C GLN A 189 11.77 -13.65 -4.69
N VAL A 190 10.71 -13.54 -5.49
CA VAL A 190 9.86 -12.34 -5.57
C VAL A 190 9.23 -12.00 -4.22
N LYS A 191 8.72 -12.99 -3.48
CA LYS A 191 8.17 -12.78 -2.13
C LYS A 191 9.24 -12.32 -1.13
N ARG A 192 10.45 -12.88 -1.19
CA ARG A 192 11.60 -12.38 -0.39
C ARG A 192 11.96 -10.93 -0.70
N ASN A 193 11.94 -10.54 -1.98
CA ASN A 193 12.16 -9.16 -2.41
C ASN A 193 11.06 -8.23 -1.87
N PHE A 194 9.79 -8.61 -2.05
CA PHE A 194 8.62 -7.90 -1.53
C PHE A 194 8.68 -7.67 -0.01
N ASP A 195 8.94 -8.72 0.79
CA ASP A 195 8.98 -8.58 2.25
C ASP A 195 10.21 -7.74 2.70
N ARG A 196 11.32 -7.76 1.94
CA ARG A 196 12.48 -6.88 2.17
C ARG A 196 12.17 -5.41 1.86
N TYR A 197 11.40 -5.14 0.80
CA TYR A 197 10.96 -3.79 0.45
C TYR A 197 10.02 -3.22 1.52
N MET A 198 9.04 -4.00 1.98
CA MET A 198 8.13 -3.58 3.05
C MET A 198 8.87 -3.33 4.37
N GLN A 199 9.87 -4.16 4.71
CA GLN A 199 10.78 -3.90 5.83
C GLN A 199 11.56 -2.60 5.66
N SER A 200 12.06 -2.31 4.46
CA SER A 200 12.75 -1.04 4.17
C SER A 200 11.86 0.17 4.41
N ILE A 201 10.60 0.15 3.97
CA ILE A 201 9.64 1.24 4.23
C ILE A 201 9.37 1.36 5.75
N GLN A 202 9.22 0.24 6.46
CA GLN A 202 9.05 0.25 7.92
C GLN A 202 10.25 0.90 8.63
N THR A 203 11.48 0.50 8.30
CA THR A 203 12.71 1.07 8.86
C THR A 203 12.83 2.56 8.52
N GLU A 204 12.46 2.99 7.32
CA GLU A 204 12.49 4.41 6.93
C GLU A 204 11.53 5.27 7.77
N ILE A 205 10.36 4.72 8.13
CA ILE A 205 9.39 5.35 9.04
C ILE A 205 9.92 5.36 10.48
N GLU A 206 10.52 4.26 10.94
CA GLU A 206 11.05 4.12 12.30
C GLU A 206 12.30 4.98 12.53
N GLU A 207 13.17 5.15 11.55
CA GLU A 207 14.40 5.96 11.64
C GLU A 207 14.20 7.43 11.24
N ALA A 208 12.97 7.84 10.88
CA ALA A 208 12.65 9.21 10.48
C ALA A 208 13.07 10.24 11.55
N LYS A 209 13.94 11.18 11.16
CA LYS A 209 14.56 12.19 12.05
C LYS A 209 13.75 13.48 12.09
N ASP A 210 13.80 14.19 13.21
CA ASP A 210 13.16 15.50 13.38
C ASP A 210 13.65 16.52 12.31
N PRO A 211 12.74 17.10 11.50
CA PRO A 211 13.06 18.18 10.58
C PRO A 211 13.65 19.41 11.31
N LYS A 212 14.84 19.85 10.90
CA LYS A 212 15.58 20.96 11.51
C LYS A 212 14.99 22.36 11.18
N ARG A 213 13.69 22.58 11.43
CA ARG A 213 12.95 23.81 11.13
C ARG A 213 11.84 24.05 12.16
N THR A 214 11.77 25.27 12.72
CA THR A 214 10.86 25.64 13.83
C THR A 214 9.36 25.49 13.54
N LYS A 215 8.99 25.43 12.25
CA LYS A 215 7.63 25.09 11.81
C LYS A 215 7.69 23.77 11.03
N ILE A 216 6.93 22.80 11.51
CA ILE A 216 6.74 21.48 10.91
C ILE A 216 5.25 21.31 10.66
N GLY A 217 4.90 20.84 9.46
CA GLY A 217 3.56 20.39 9.12
C GLY A 217 3.51 18.86 8.95
N VAL A 218 2.73 18.40 7.97
CA VAL A 218 2.67 16.97 7.60
C VAL A 218 4.06 16.42 7.25
N LEU A 219 4.49 15.40 8.01
CA LEU A 219 5.80 14.74 7.92
C LEU A 219 5.95 13.98 6.60
N SER A 220 7.18 13.92 6.07
CA SER A 220 7.40 13.47 4.69
C SER A 220 7.09 11.97 4.48
N PHE A 221 7.31 11.12 5.49
CA PHE A 221 6.97 9.70 5.41
C PHE A 221 5.45 9.45 5.36
N VAL A 222 4.63 10.33 5.96
CA VAL A 222 3.16 10.27 5.86
C VAL A 222 2.71 10.48 4.41
N LYS A 223 3.34 11.44 3.71
CA LYS A 223 3.08 11.70 2.28
C LYS A 223 3.63 10.58 1.37
N ARG A 224 4.78 9.98 1.71
CA ARG A 224 5.30 8.81 0.98
C ARG A 224 4.36 7.62 1.10
N PHE A 225 3.83 7.34 2.30
CA PHE A 225 2.83 6.28 2.50
C PHE A 225 1.57 6.50 1.65
N GLU A 226 1.07 7.74 1.52
CA GLU A 226 -0.07 8.03 0.64
C GLU A 226 0.23 7.65 -0.82
N ASN A 227 1.40 8.04 -1.36
CA ASN A 227 1.77 7.75 -2.74
C ASN A 227 1.96 6.24 -2.95
N PHE A 228 2.70 5.59 -2.06
CA PHE A 228 2.89 4.14 -2.02
C PHE A 228 1.56 3.39 -1.99
N ALA A 229 0.60 3.80 -1.15
CA ALA A 229 -0.71 3.17 -1.07
C ALA A 229 -1.53 3.37 -2.36
N LYS A 230 -1.51 4.57 -2.99
CA LYS A 230 -2.18 4.81 -4.27
C LYS A 230 -1.62 3.93 -5.40
N GLN A 231 -0.29 3.84 -5.49
CA GLN A 231 0.40 3.00 -6.46
C GLN A 231 0.06 1.52 -6.21
N THR A 232 0.23 1.06 -4.97
CA THR A 232 0.01 -0.34 -4.56
C THR A 232 -1.45 -0.78 -4.77
N GLU A 233 -2.44 0.06 -4.46
CA GLU A 233 -3.86 -0.21 -4.80
C GLU A 233 -4.14 -0.23 -6.30
N ASN A 234 -3.32 0.40 -7.16
CA ASN A 234 -3.47 0.29 -8.61
C ASN A 234 -3.18 -1.15 -9.08
N ILE A 235 -2.10 -1.75 -8.55
CA ILE A 235 -1.63 -3.10 -8.88
C ILE A 235 -2.63 -4.18 -8.41
N ILE A 236 -3.15 -4.05 -7.20
CA ILE A 236 -3.90 -5.15 -6.52
C ILE A 236 -5.34 -5.29 -7.03
N LYS A 237 -5.85 -4.36 -7.85
CA LYS A 237 -7.21 -4.40 -8.43
C LYS A 237 -7.63 -5.75 -9.03
N TYR A 238 -6.65 -6.56 -9.45
CA TYR A 238 -6.85 -7.84 -10.15
C TYR A 238 -6.09 -9.03 -9.51
N GLY A 239 -5.62 -8.93 -8.26
CA GLY A 239 -4.67 -9.88 -7.66
C GLY A 239 -5.10 -10.57 -6.36
N GLN A 240 -4.86 -11.88 -6.23
CA GLN A 240 -5.19 -12.64 -5.00
C GLN A 240 -4.25 -12.41 -3.79
N ARG A 241 -3.24 -11.54 -3.90
CA ARG A 241 -2.27 -11.27 -2.81
C ARG A 241 -2.69 -10.19 -1.79
N ARG A 242 -3.97 -9.81 -1.81
CA ARG A 242 -4.59 -8.82 -0.92
C ARG A 242 -4.17 -8.95 0.55
N THR A 243 -4.24 -10.15 1.11
CA THR A 243 -4.01 -10.42 2.55
C THR A 243 -2.59 -10.07 3.03
N ASP A 244 -1.57 -10.31 2.21
CA ASP A 244 -0.18 -9.97 2.54
C ASP A 244 0.01 -8.45 2.68
N ILE A 245 -0.67 -7.70 1.81
CA ILE A 245 -0.50 -6.25 1.69
C ILE A 245 -1.40 -5.52 2.70
N ASP A 246 -2.61 -6.01 2.95
CA ASP A 246 -3.46 -5.54 4.04
C ASP A 246 -2.77 -5.70 5.41
N ARG A 247 -2.08 -6.83 5.64
CA ARG A 247 -1.23 -7.03 6.83
C ARG A 247 -0.11 -5.97 6.91
N TRP A 248 0.60 -5.74 5.81
CA TRP A 248 1.69 -4.76 5.78
C TRP A 248 1.19 -3.32 5.97
N TYR A 249 0.04 -2.92 5.42
CA TYR A 249 -0.53 -1.60 5.66
C TYR A 249 -0.82 -1.33 7.14
N CYS A 250 -1.37 -2.31 7.87
CA CYS A 250 -1.59 -2.17 9.31
C CYS A 250 -0.28 -1.98 10.09
N ILE A 251 0.76 -2.76 9.76
CA ILE A 251 2.10 -2.63 10.36
C ILE A 251 2.70 -1.24 10.07
N LEU A 252 2.66 -0.79 8.81
CA LEU A 252 3.22 0.50 8.41
C LEU A 252 2.49 1.66 9.08
N LEU A 253 1.15 1.63 9.19
CA LEU A 253 0.40 2.67 9.89
C LEU A 253 0.64 2.67 11.40
N GLU A 254 0.78 1.51 12.04
CA GLU A 254 1.18 1.41 13.44
C GLU A 254 2.50 2.17 13.67
N LYS A 255 3.50 1.96 12.80
CA LYS A 255 4.79 2.66 12.92
C LYS A 255 4.69 4.15 12.59
N ILE A 256 3.84 4.54 11.65
CA ILE A 256 3.55 5.94 11.34
C ILE A 256 3.00 6.67 12.57
N PHE A 257 2.01 6.11 13.28
CA PHE A 257 1.48 6.72 14.52
C PHE A 257 2.56 6.87 15.60
N HIS A 258 3.37 5.83 15.82
CA HIS A 258 4.47 5.88 16.80
C HIS A 258 5.54 6.92 16.43
N SER A 259 5.97 6.98 15.17
CA SER A 259 6.98 7.94 14.70
C SER A 259 6.48 9.39 14.72
N ILE A 260 5.21 9.66 14.39
CA ILE A 260 4.62 11.00 14.56
C ILE A 260 4.72 11.45 16.02
N SER A 261 4.28 10.62 16.97
CA SER A 261 4.29 10.98 18.39
C SER A 261 5.71 11.08 18.97
N ARG A 262 6.67 10.27 18.48
CA ARG A 262 8.10 10.42 18.84
C ARG A 262 8.64 11.76 18.37
N ILE A 263 8.54 12.05 17.08
CA ILE A 263 9.11 13.25 16.46
C ILE A 263 8.48 14.50 17.07
N ALA A 264 7.17 14.51 17.32
CA ALA A 264 6.50 15.63 17.98
C ALA A 264 7.08 15.94 19.38
N LYS A 265 7.39 14.90 20.18
CA LYS A 265 8.00 15.03 21.52
C LYS A 265 9.48 15.42 21.46
N GLU A 266 10.22 14.94 20.47
CA GLU A 266 11.61 15.34 20.21
C GLU A 266 11.67 16.82 19.79
N HIS A 267 10.84 17.21 18.83
CA HIS A 267 10.74 18.57 18.33
C HIS A 267 10.35 19.58 19.43
N GLN A 268 9.39 19.23 20.29
CA GLN A 268 9.01 20.07 21.42
C GLN A 268 10.17 20.33 22.39
N ARG A 269 11.07 19.37 22.60
CA ARG A 269 12.25 19.56 23.46
C ARG A 269 13.25 20.54 22.85
N ILE A 270 13.42 20.52 21.53
CA ILE A 270 14.44 21.32 20.82
C ILE A 270 13.92 22.74 20.54
N TYR A 271 12.72 22.87 19.98
CA TYR A 271 12.20 24.14 19.43
C TYR A 271 11.06 24.76 20.26
N LYS A 272 10.60 24.09 21.33
CA LYS A 272 9.50 24.53 22.23
C LYS A 272 8.11 24.63 21.60
N THR A 273 7.96 24.32 20.30
CA THR A 273 6.67 24.10 19.64
C THR A 273 5.90 22.97 20.34
N PRO A 274 4.65 23.16 20.79
CA PRO A 274 3.88 22.10 21.45
C PRO A 274 3.70 20.87 20.53
N ALA A 275 4.04 19.67 21.03
CA ALA A 275 3.96 18.41 20.27
C ALA A 275 2.57 18.20 19.66
N GLN A 276 1.52 18.59 20.40
CA GLN A 276 0.14 18.41 19.98
C GLN A 276 -0.18 19.16 18.68
N ILE A 277 0.54 20.22 18.29
CA ILE A 277 0.32 20.90 17.00
C ILE A 277 0.74 19.98 15.83
N ILE A 278 1.91 19.34 15.95
CA ILE A 278 2.43 18.41 14.94
C ILE A 278 1.53 17.17 14.86
N GLU A 279 1.10 16.66 16.01
CA GLU A 279 0.16 15.55 16.12
C GLU A 279 -1.22 15.89 15.51
N ILE A 280 -1.79 17.06 15.81
CA ILE A 280 -3.05 17.55 15.22
C ILE A 280 -2.95 17.57 13.68
N GLU A 281 -1.91 18.18 13.10
CA GLU A 281 -1.81 18.29 11.64
C GLU A 281 -1.61 16.91 10.97
N ASN A 282 -0.74 16.07 11.53
CA ASN A 282 -0.43 14.77 10.95
C ASN A 282 -1.57 13.74 11.11
N TYR A 283 -2.23 13.68 12.27
CA TYR A 283 -3.37 12.78 12.48
C TYR A 283 -4.61 13.25 11.69
N HIS A 284 -4.81 14.57 11.50
CA HIS A 284 -5.85 15.09 10.62
C HIS A 284 -5.61 14.70 9.15
N TYR A 285 -4.36 14.85 8.68
CA TYR A 285 -3.96 14.43 7.33
C TYR A 285 -4.21 12.94 7.11
N LEU A 286 -3.77 12.09 8.05
CA LEU A 286 -4.03 10.64 8.00
C LEU A 286 -5.53 10.32 7.94
N GLN A 287 -6.37 10.99 8.75
CA GLN A 287 -7.82 10.76 8.73
C GLN A 287 -8.45 11.11 7.36
N ILE A 288 -8.00 12.18 6.71
CA ILE A 288 -8.45 12.58 5.37
C ILE A 288 -7.92 11.60 4.30
N MET A 289 -6.62 11.30 4.33
CA MET A 289 -5.92 10.39 3.43
C MET A 289 -6.55 8.98 3.45
N LEU A 290 -6.73 8.37 4.62
CA LEU A 290 -7.39 7.06 4.74
C LEU A 290 -8.86 7.11 4.29
N SER A 291 -9.50 8.28 4.34
CA SER A 291 -10.86 8.48 3.82
C SER A 291 -10.93 8.61 2.30
N SER A 292 -9.89 9.14 1.65
CA SER A 292 -9.83 9.26 0.18
C SER A 292 -9.38 7.95 -0.49
N LEU A 293 -8.46 7.22 0.14
CA LEU A 293 -7.95 5.91 -0.34
C LEU A 293 -9.03 4.82 -0.36
N LYS A 294 -10.03 4.86 0.54
CA LYS A 294 -11.14 3.89 0.65
C LYS A 294 -10.72 2.41 0.85
N ILE A 295 -9.47 2.16 1.24
CA ILE A 295 -8.92 0.83 1.50
C ILE A 295 -9.70 0.12 2.61
N ALA A 296 -10.19 -1.09 2.35
CA ALA A 296 -11.17 -1.75 3.20
C ALA A 296 -10.63 -2.20 4.56
N CYS A 297 -9.40 -2.72 4.61
CA CYS A 297 -8.75 -3.12 5.87
C CYS A 297 -8.51 -1.91 6.80
N LEU A 298 -8.17 -0.75 6.23
CA LEU A 298 -7.77 0.47 6.95
C LEU A 298 -8.93 1.27 7.59
N ASN A 299 -10.14 0.69 7.62
CA ASN A 299 -11.29 1.29 8.27
C ASN A 299 -11.17 1.37 9.81
N ASN A 300 -10.29 0.57 10.41
CA ASN A 300 -9.98 0.67 11.83
C ASN A 300 -9.02 1.84 12.09
N GLU A 301 -7.93 1.90 11.34
CA GLU A 301 -6.83 2.86 11.45
C GLU A 301 -7.34 4.28 11.14
N LYS A 302 -8.34 4.41 10.26
CA LYS A 302 -9.10 5.64 10.03
C LYS A 302 -9.86 6.15 11.27
N LYS A 303 -10.39 5.25 12.11
CA LYS A 303 -11.02 5.63 13.40
C LYS A 303 -9.94 6.02 14.40
N VAL A 304 -8.87 5.22 14.50
CA VAL A 304 -7.69 5.52 15.34
C VAL A 304 -7.11 6.90 15.01
N ALA A 305 -6.94 7.26 13.73
CA ALA A 305 -6.48 8.58 13.31
C ALA A 305 -7.39 9.72 13.83
N LYS A 306 -8.72 9.54 13.73
CA LYS A 306 -9.70 10.51 14.25
C LYS A 306 -9.61 10.65 15.77
N ASP A 307 -9.42 9.55 16.50
CA ASP A 307 -9.38 9.57 17.96
C ASP A 307 -8.05 10.12 18.49
N TYR A 308 -6.92 9.81 17.85
CA TYR A 308 -5.63 10.45 18.08
C TYR A 308 -5.69 11.97 17.81
N TYR A 309 -6.27 12.39 16.69
CA TYR A 309 -6.53 13.81 16.39
C TYR A 309 -7.38 14.48 17.48
N ASN A 310 -8.50 13.87 17.87
CA ASN A 310 -9.39 14.39 18.92
C ASN A 310 -8.68 14.50 20.28
N ASN A 311 -7.80 13.56 20.60
CA ASN A 311 -7.08 13.57 21.86
C ASN A 311 -5.95 14.60 21.88
N ALA A 312 -5.16 14.72 20.80
CA ALA A 312 -4.18 15.80 20.65
C ALA A 312 -4.85 17.19 20.71
N LEU A 313 -6.04 17.36 20.12
CA LEU A 313 -6.81 18.61 20.21
C LEU A 313 -7.27 18.92 21.65
N LYS A 314 -7.81 17.94 22.39
CA LYS A 314 -8.18 18.11 23.80
C LYS A 314 -6.96 18.45 24.67
N GLU A 315 -5.84 17.78 24.45
CA GLU A 315 -4.61 17.98 25.20
C GLU A 315 -3.99 19.35 24.91
N TYR A 316 -3.99 19.79 23.64
CA TYR A 316 -3.56 21.14 23.25
C TYR A 316 -4.38 22.23 23.98
N VAL A 317 -5.71 22.07 24.05
CA VAL A 317 -6.59 22.98 24.80
C VAL A 317 -6.33 22.92 26.32
N ASN A 318 -6.14 21.73 26.88
CA ASN A 318 -5.86 21.55 28.31
C ASN A 318 -4.50 22.12 28.75
N ILE A 319 -3.47 22.06 27.89
CA ILE A 319 -2.15 22.61 28.20
C ILE A 319 -2.11 24.12 27.98
N ASN A 320 -2.50 24.58 26.78
CA ASN A 320 -2.24 25.95 26.34
C ASN A 320 -3.35 26.94 26.73
N PHE A 321 -4.60 26.49 26.89
CA PHE A 321 -5.72 27.36 27.21
C PHE A 321 -6.18 27.24 28.67
N ARG A 322 -6.35 26.03 29.23
CA ARG A 322 -6.83 25.91 30.62
C ARG A 322 -5.92 26.61 31.63
N ARG A 323 -4.61 26.34 31.66
CA ARG A 323 -3.73 26.89 32.73
C ARG A 323 -3.64 28.44 32.72
N PRO A 324 -3.47 29.12 31.57
CA PRO A 324 -3.49 30.58 31.55
C PRO A 324 -4.88 31.16 31.83
N LEU A 325 -5.94 30.58 31.26
CA LEU A 325 -7.31 31.05 31.50
C LEU A 325 -7.80 30.78 32.94
N GLU A 326 -7.28 29.75 33.62
CA GLU A 326 -7.62 29.48 35.02
C GLU A 326 -7.09 30.56 35.96
N LYS A 327 -5.84 31.02 35.76
CA LYS A 327 -5.33 32.22 36.45
C LYS A 327 -6.21 33.44 36.15
N LEU A 328 -6.51 33.67 34.87
CA LEU A 328 -7.27 34.83 34.40
C LEU A 328 -8.70 34.85 34.96
N ASN A 329 -9.35 33.69 34.98
CA ASN A 329 -10.68 33.51 35.57
C ASN A 329 -10.63 33.74 37.08
N LYS A 330 -9.66 33.16 37.81
CA LYS A 330 -9.49 33.39 39.26
C LYS A 330 -9.24 34.86 39.60
N PHE A 331 -8.48 35.58 38.75
CA PHE A 331 -8.30 37.03 38.86
C PHE A 331 -9.64 37.76 38.71
N PHE A 332 -10.41 37.49 37.65
CA PHE A 332 -11.69 38.17 37.41
C PHE A 332 -12.80 37.76 38.40
N GLU A 333 -12.87 36.50 38.84
CA GLU A 333 -13.76 36.07 39.92
C GLU A 333 -13.41 36.78 41.24
N GLY A 334 -12.12 36.89 41.57
CA GLY A 334 -11.66 37.62 42.75
C GLY A 334 -12.01 39.11 42.71
N VAL A 335 -11.79 39.77 41.58
CA VAL A 335 -12.26 41.15 41.33
C VAL A 335 -13.79 41.24 41.51
N GLN A 336 -14.55 40.34 40.90
CA GLN A 336 -16.01 40.37 40.98
C GLN A 336 -16.53 40.08 42.41
N GLN A 337 -15.86 39.23 43.18
CA GLN A 337 -16.13 39.06 44.62
C GLN A 337 -15.82 40.33 45.41
N LYS A 338 -14.72 41.03 45.11
CA LYS A 338 -14.36 42.29 45.77
C LYS A 338 -15.37 43.41 45.50
N VAL A 339 -15.86 43.54 44.27
CA VAL A 339 -16.98 44.45 43.94
C VAL A 339 -18.25 44.04 44.69
N LYS A 340 -18.61 42.74 44.73
CA LYS A 340 -19.76 42.23 45.49
C LYS A 340 -19.63 42.41 47.01
N GLN A 341 -18.41 42.58 47.53
CA GLN A 341 -18.12 42.92 48.94
C GLN A 341 -18.28 44.43 49.23
N GLY A 342 -18.68 45.25 48.25
CA GLY A 342 -18.90 46.70 48.43
C GLY A 342 -17.63 47.55 48.39
N ILE A 343 -16.48 46.96 48.02
CA ILE A 343 -15.22 47.68 47.85
C ILE A 343 -15.30 48.48 46.54
N LYS A 344 -14.86 49.74 46.57
CA LYS A 344 -14.90 50.61 45.37
C LYS A 344 -14.02 50.05 44.26
N GLU A 345 -14.48 50.20 43.02
CA GLU A 345 -13.76 49.71 41.84
C GLU A 345 -12.34 50.32 41.72
N GLU A 346 -12.19 51.58 42.13
CA GLU A 346 -10.92 52.30 42.25
C GLU A 346 -9.93 51.61 43.21
N GLU A 347 -10.41 51.15 44.37
CA GLU A 347 -9.59 50.57 45.45
C GLU A 347 -9.08 49.16 45.11
N ILE A 348 -9.82 48.39 44.31
CA ILE A 348 -9.46 47.03 43.91
C ILE A 348 -8.17 47.02 43.08
N GLY A 349 -7.95 48.03 42.23
CA GLY A 349 -6.75 48.14 41.39
C GLY A 349 -5.44 48.33 42.16
N TYR A 350 -5.50 48.75 43.43
CA TYR A 350 -4.36 48.88 44.34
C TYR A 350 -4.05 47.60 45.13
N GLN A 351 -4.97 46.61 45.15
CA GLN A 351 -4.70 45.32 45.78
C GLN A 351 -3.73 44.53 44.88
N LEU A 352 -2.57 44.13 45.42
CA LEU A 352 -1.46 43.56 44.63
C LEU A 352 -1.91 42.41 43.71
N ALA A 353 -2.74 41.50 44.25
CA ALA A 353 -3.29 40.33 43.57
C ALA A 353 -4.33 40.63 42.48
N PHE A 354 -4.88 41.85 42.43
CA PHE A 354 -5.87 42.31 41.44
C PHE A 354 -5.34 43.51 40.62
N SER A 355 -4.03 43.76 40.69
CA SER A 355 -3.38 44.89 40.02
C SER A 355 -3.21 44.66 38.52
N LYS A 356 -3.07 45.76 37.77
CA LYS A 356 -2.70 45.74 36.32
C LYS A 356 -1.30 45.17 36.05
N GLN A 357 -0.47 44.96 37.08
CA GLN A 357 0.84 44.30 36.95
C GLN A 357 0.70 42.78 37.04
N GLU A 358 -0.06 42.25 38.00
CA GLU A 358 -0.27 40.80 38.12
C GLU A 358 -1.12 40.24 36.96
N LEU A 359 -2.03 41.05 36.39
CA LEU A 359 -2.77 40.71 35.16
C LEU A 359 -1.87 40.54 33.91
N ARG A 360 -0.61 41.01 33.95
CA ARG A 360 0.36 40.91 32.84
C ARG A 360 1.30 39.69 32.97
N ARG A 361 1.04 38.72 33.86
CA ARG A 361 2.02 37.74 34.38
C ARG A 361 1.59 36.26 34.44
#